data_AF-A0A7C3IX23-F1
#
_entry.id   AF-A0A7C3IX23-F1
#
_cell.length_a   1.000
_cell.length_b   1.000
_cell.length_c   1.000
_cell.angle_alpha   90.00
_cell.angle_beta   90.00
_cell.angle_gamma   90.00
#
_symmetry.space_group_name_H-M   'P 1'
#
loop_
_entity.id
_entity.type
_entity.pdbx_description
1 polymer ?
#
loop_
_entity_poly.entity_id
_entity_poly.type
_entity_poly.pdbx_seq_one_letter_code
_entity_poly.pdbx_strand_id
1 'polypeptide(L)'
;MESFRSLMVMGIRSVMILAVVIQFCVCRGGKNPAVASVNDVPISVEQLMAVIPKSYEPGNESAAVYQALEGLIDNELMVQEAERLGLDSVVAFPLELEKKGLVIYELFADIEEKARPVTEQELRRVYDLLSYEVHCRVIAVRSPDTAEQIYQALNAGASFESLAVKYSIHPSRGRGGDLGYIQEYFIEEPLRSAVLGLKTGEWTRPVLFDSSYQIVQLLDRRPVAPPPPPFNESKQQLAEQIKISRRRQAANEYVQRLRQRLIYNPAGLRVFHKPVDSITEAEKEIWVAVRDSSKYVKVGRLLHIARQFPAGLDTAVRTYAIKRAIEDDLMFEDGLNRGLDRAPRVADQLNRLRRKLLYESLYSRVITSRITVSDEEVQQFYEAHRDRYPGELDAVAPLIRNNLFLERQERRWQEYRQELRSRSRIKVDEKKIKAVIRRLKSEKEKKE
;
A
#
# COMPACT_ATOMS: atom_id res chain seq x y z
N MET A 1 39.94 -28.54 -1.89
CA MET A 1 40.67 -27.60 -1.02
C MET A 1 41.62 -26.82 -1.92
N GLU A 2 41.64 -25.50 -1.74
CA GLU A 2 42.52 -24.52 -2.41
C GLU A 2 42.27 -24.22 -3.90
N SER A 3 41.22 -23.43 -4.19
CA SER A 3 41.27 -22.38 -5.23
C SER A 3 40.07 -21.42 -5.16
N PHE A 4 39.54 -21.16 -3.96
CA PHE A 4 38.35 -20.33 -3.71
C PHE A 4 38.63 -18.99 -3.01
N ARG A 5 39.86 -18.47 -3.10
CA ARG A 5 40.23 -17.16 -2.53
C ARG A 5 41.27 -16.49 -3.43
N SER A 6 40.86 -15.49 -4.21
CA SER A 6 41.66 -14.30 -4.60
C SER A 6 41.19 -13.65 -5.92
N LEU A 7 39.95 -13.15 -5.97
CA LEU A 7 39.55 -12.15 -6.99
C LEU A 7 38.35 -11.36 -6.49
N MET A 8 38.49 -10.82 -5.27
CA MET A 8 37.50 -9.98 -4.61
C MET A 8 38.16 -8.69 -4.10
N VAL A 9 38.93 -7.98 -4.94
CA VAL A 9 39.34 -6.59 -4.69
C VAL A 9 39.61 -5.92 -6.04
N MET A 10 38.65 -5.15 -6.56
CA MET A 10 38.87 -3.87 -7.25
C MET A 10 37.58 -3.32 -7.87
N GLY A 11 37.15 -2.15 -7.40
CA GLY A 11 36.58 -1.14 -8.30
C GLY A 11 35.09 -1.17 -8.60
N ILE A 12 34.21 -1.51 -7.65
CA ILE A 12 32.79 -1.16 -7.76
C ILE A 12 32.53 0.11 -6.93
N ARG A 13 32.74 1.28 -7.54
CA ARG A 13 32.06 2.51 -7.08
C ARG A 13 30.68 2.53 -7.71
N SER A 14 29.76 1.73 -7.15
CA SER A 14 28.34 1.84 -7.45
C SER A 14 27.90 3.27 -7.16
N VAL A 15 27.44 3.98 -8.18
CA VAL A 15 26.53 5.11 -8.01
C VAL A 15 25.22 4.50 -7.49
N MET A 16 25.16 4.27 -6.17
CA MET A 16 23.89 4.03 -5.49
C MET A 16 23.14 5.37 -5.50
N ILE A 17 22.17 5.52 -6.40
CA ILE A 17 21.09 6.47 -6.21
C ILE A 17 20.27 5.93 -5.05
N LEU A 18 20.68 6.28 -3.83
CA LEU A 18 19.96 5.97 -2.61
C LEU A 18 18.69 6.83 -2.62
N ALA A 19 17.60 6.32 -3.17
CA ALA A 19 16.27 6.87 -2.96
C ALA A 19 15.88 6.62 -1.50
N VAL A 20 16.39 7.45 -0.58
CA VAL A 20 15.95 7.44 0.81
C VAL A 20 14.51 7.96 0.84
N VAL A 21 13.57 7.07 1.12
CA VAL A 21 12.19 7.42 1.48
C VAL A 21 12.23 8.04 2.88
N ILE A 22 12.35 9.37 2.95
CA ILE A 22 12.39 10.09 4.24
C ILE A 22 10.95 10.31 4.72
N GLN A 23 10.60 9.58 5.78
CA GLN A 23 9.36 9.74 6.53
C GLN A 23 9.51 10.92 7.50
N PHE A 24 9.09 12.12 7.11
CA PHE A 24 9.03 13.25 8.04
C PHE A 24 7.77 13.14 8.89
N CYS A 25 7.96 13.06 10.20
CA CYS A 25 6.96 13.46 11.18
C CYS A 25 7.15 14.97 11.39
N VAL A 26 6.27 15.80 10.82
CA VAL A 26 6.29 17.24 11.10
C VAL A 26 5.75 17.44 12.52
N CYS A 27 6.66 17.52 13.49
CA CYS A 27 6.36 18.05 14.81
C CYS A 27 6.45 19.58 14.78
N ARG A 28 5.31 20.22 15.05
CA ARG A 28 5.07 21.58 15.57
C ARG A 28 6.30 22.48 15.84
N GLY A 29 6.28 23.68 15.24
CA GLY A 29 6.43 24.94 15.99
C GLY A 29 7.83 25.42 16.39
N GLY A 30 8.91 24.82 15.89
CA GLY A 30 10.26 25.38 16.03
C GLY A 30 10.68 26.17 14.79
N LYS A 31 11.30 27.35 14.96
CA LYS A 31 12.05 28.00 13.86
C LYS A 31 13.20 27.07 13.49
N ASN A 32 13.04 26.26 12.45
CA ASN A 32 14.12 25.39 11.96
C ASN A 32 15.21 26.26 11.33
N PRO A 33 16.39 26.39 11.95
CA PRO A 33 17.42 27.30 11.46
C PRO A 33 17.99 26.80 10.13
N ALA A 34 18.20 27.73 9.19
CA ALA A 34 18.81 27.42 7.89
C ALA A 34 20.34 27.31 7.99
N VAL A 35 20.91 26.23 7.45
CA VAL A 35 22.37 26.00 7.30
C VAL A 35 22.91 26.52 5.97
N ALA A 36 22.05 26.65 4.95
CA ALA A 36 22.38 27.23 3.67
C ALA A 36 21.13 27.83 3.02
N SER A 37 21.32 28.53 1.90
CA SER A 37 20.22 28.95 1.03
C SER A 37 20.65 28.97 -0.43
N VAL A 38 19.74 28.61 -1.34
CA VAL A 38 19.92 28.67 -2.79
C VAL A 38 18.87 29.62 -3.36
N ASN A 39 19.29 30.74 -3.94
CA ASN A 39 18.39 31.80 -4.43
C ASN A 39 17.34 32.19 -3.38
N ASP A 40 17.82 32.38 -2.15
CA ASP A 40 17.04 32.74 -0.96
C ASP A 40 16.05 31.66 -0.46
N VAL A 41 15.98 30.49 -1.09
CA VAL A 41 15.29 29.30 -0.55
C VAL A 41 16.16 28.65 0.53
N PRO A 42 15.70 28.55 1.79
CA PRO A 42 16.50 28.03 2.89
C PRO A 42 16.59 26.50 2.89
N ILE A 43 17.78 25.99 3.22
CA ILE A 43 18.04 24.59 3.56
C ILE A 43 18.22 24.51 5.08
N SER A 44 17.33 23.80 5.76
CA SER A 44 17.28 23.71 7.23
C SER A 44 18.27 22.70 7.82
N VAL A 45 18.60 22.88 9.11
CA VAL A 45 19.33 21.88 9.90
C VAL A 45 18.63 20.52 9.87
N GLU A 46 17.30 20.49 9.94
CA GLU A 46 16.53 19.24 9.92
C GLU A 46 16.70 18.50 8.59
N GLN A 47 16.58 19.20 7.46
CA GLN A 47 16.82 18.62 6.13
C GLN A 47 18.24 18.06 6.01
N LEU A 48 19.25 18.81 6.47
CA LEU A 48 20.64 18.35 6.47
C LEU A 48 20.80 17.08 7.32
N MET A 49 20.33 17.08 8.56
CA MET A 49 20.41 15.92 9.44
C MET A 49 19.72 14.68 8.87
N ALA A 50 18.62 14.86 8.13
CA ALA A 50 17.84 13.76 7.57
C ALA A 50 18.54 13.02 6.42
N VAL A 51 19.45 13.69 5.69
CA VAL A 51 20.15 13.11 4.53
C VAL A 51 21.58 12.67 4.83
N ILE A 52 22.11 12.95 6.02
CA ILE A 52 23.44 12.46 6.43
C ILE A 52 23.41 10.93 6.47
N PRO A 53 24.31 10.24 5.74
CA PRO A 53 24.36 8.79 5.76
C PRO A 53 24.53 8.26 7.18
N LYS A 54 23.81 7.21 7.57
CA LYS A 54 24.02 6.59 8.89
C LYS A 54 25.33 5.80 8.96
N SER A 55 25.93 5.47 7.81
CA SER A 55 27.03 4.53 7.64
C SER A 55 28.37 5.18 7.30
N TYR A 56 28.68 6.38 7.79
CA TYR A 56 30.01 6.96 7.65
C TYR A 56 30.98 6.44 8.72
N GLU A 57 32.26 6.35 8.36
CA GLU A 57 33.35 5.93 9.26
C GLU A 57 33.50 6.91 10.45
N PRO A 58 33.69 6.42 11.68
CA PRO A 58 33.95 7.28 12.84
C PRO A 58 35.12 8.26 12.58
N GLY A 59 34.95 9.53 12.94
CA GLY A 59 35.93 10.59 12.67
C GLY A 59 35.72 11.32 11.34
N ASN A 60 34.88 10.79 10.45
CA ASN A 60 34.52 11.41 9.16
C ASN A 60 33.19 12.20 9.20
N GLU A 61 32.72 12.62 10.39
CA GLU A 61 31.44 13.37 10.53
C GLU A 61 31.44 14.64 9.68
N SER A 62 32.57 15.35 9.64
CA SER A 62 32.70 16.58 8.85
C SER A 62 32.50 16.31 7.37
N ALA A 63 33.18 15.30 6.82
CA ALA A 63 33.06 14.93 5.41
C ALA A 63 31.62 14.50 5.07
N ALA A 64 31.00 13.69 5.93
CA ALA A 64 29.61 13.26 5.77
C ALA A 64 28.62 14.45 5.76
N VAL A 65 28.81 15.42 6.66
CA VAL A 65 27.99 16.64 6.73
C VAL A 65 28.14 17.49 5.46
N TYR A 66 29.37 17.76 5.01
CA TYR A 66 29.58 18.56 3.80
C TYR A 66 29.06 17.85 2.55
N GLN A 67 29.31 16.54 2.41
CA GLN A 67 28.77 15.78 1.28
C GLN A 67 27.24 15.82 1.24
N ALA A 68 26.58 15.67 2.39
CA ALA A 68 25.13 15.79 2.51
C ALA A 68 24.62 17.20 2.16
N LEU A 69 25.32 18.24 2.61
CA LEU A 69 24.99 19.64 2.29
C LEU A 69 25.12 19.92 0.80
N GLU A 70 26.22 19.51 0.17
CA GLU A 70 26.44 19.69 -1.26
C GLU A 70 25.34 18.99 -2.07
N GLY A 71 24.94 17.79 -1.66
CA GLY A 71 23.82 17.07 -2.28
C GLY A 71 22.48 17.81 -2.17
N LEU A 72 22.20 18.44 -1.02
CA LEU A 72 20.99 19.25 -0.85
C LEU A 72 21.01 20.53 -1.72
N ILE A 73 22.16 21.20 -1.80
CA ILE A 73 22.34 22.38 -2.65
C ILE A 73 22.15 22.00 -4.11
N ASP A 74 22.80 20.93 -4.58
CA ASP A 74 22.68 20.44 -5.95
C ASP A 74 21.24 20.03 -6.28
N ASN A 75 20.54 19.37 -5.35
CA ASN A 75 19.13 19.00 -5.53
C ASN A 75 18.24 20.24 -5.64
N GLU A 76 18.42 21.24 -4.77
CA GLU A 76 17.66 22.48 -4.79
C GLU A 76 17.87 23.25 -6.10
N LEU A 77 19.12 23.36 -6.56
CA LEU A 77 19.44 23.97 -7.87
C LEU A 77 18.73 23.28 -9.03
N MET A 78 18.72 21.94 -9.03
CA MET A 78 18.04 21.15 -10.05
C MET A 78 16.52 21.35 -10.02
N VAL A 79 15.92 21.40 -8.83
CA VAL A 79 14.47 21.65 -8.70
C VAL A 79 14.12 23.04 -9.22
N GLN A 80 14.85 24.08 -8.82
CA GLN A 80 14.60 25.45 -9.28
C GLN A 80 14.78 25.58 -10.80
N GLU A 81 15.78 24.91 -11.37
CA GLU A 81 15.97 24.90 -12.83
C GLU A 81 14.84 24.15 -13.55
N ALA A 82 14.34 23.05 -12.98
CA ALA A 82 13.21 22.31 -13.53
C ALA A 82 11.95 23.18 -13.56
N GLU A 83 11.69 23.93 -12.48
CA GLU A 83 10.61 24.91 -12.38
C GLU A 83 10.78 26.03 -13.41
N ARG A 84 11.99 26.59 -13.54
CA ARG A 84 12.33 27.63 -14.52
C ARG A 84 12.07 27.16 -15.96
N LEU A 85 12.27 25.88 -16.24
CA LEU A 85 12.03 25.25 -17.55
C LEU A 85 10.58 24.78 -17.76
N GLY A 86 9.68 25.02 -16.80
CA GLY A 86 8.26 24.67 -16.90
C GLY A 86 7.96 23.18 -16.81
N LEU A 87 8.83 22.41 -16.16
CA LEU A 87 8.68 20.94 -16.03
C LEU A 87 7.53 20.54 -15.09
N ASP A 88 6.92 21.49 -14.38
CA ASP A 88 5.68 21.27 -13.62
C ASP A 88 4.57 20.63 -14.46
N SER A 89 4.44 21.05 -15.72
CA SER A 89 3.47 20.49 -16.66
C SER A 89 3.70 19.01 -16.96
N VAL A 90 4.96 18.57 -16.93
CA VAL A 90 5.37 17.18 -17.20
C VAL A 90 5.04 16.26 -16.02
N VAL A 91 5.13 16.80 -14.80
CA VAL A 91 4.93 16.03 -13.55
C VAL A 91 3.50 16.15 -12.99
N ALA A 92 2.66 16.99 -13.59
CA ALA A 92 1.29 17.25 -13.13
C ALA A 92 0.43 15.98 -13.06
N PHE A 93 0.46 15.14 -14.10
CA PHE A 93 -0.37 13.93 -14.13
C PHE A 93 0.02 12.91 -13.05
N PRO A 94 1.31 12.53 -12.87
CA PRO A 94 1.73 11.70 -11.74
C PRO A 94 1.35 12.28 -10.37
N LEU A 95 1.42 13.60 -10.20
CA LEU A 95 1.03 14.25 -8.94
C LEU A 95 -0.46 14.14 -8.66
N GLU A 96 -1.31 14.31 -9.67
CA GLU A 96 -2.76 14.14 -9.52
C GLU A 96 -3.14 12.68 -9.19
N LEU A 97 -2.45 11.70 -9.79
CA LEU A 97 -2.63 10.29 -9.43
C LEU A 97 -2.23 10.01 -7.97
N GLU A 98 -1.09 10.54 -7.53
CA GLU A 98 -0.66 10.39 -6.14
C GLU A 98 -1.66 11.07 -5.19
N LYS A 99 -2.08 12.31 -5.51
CA LYS A 99 -3.07 13.05 -4.72
C LYS A 99 -4.34 12.25 -4.51
N LYS A 100 -4.83 11.60 -5.57
CA LYS A 100 -5.99 10.72 -5.49
C LYS A 100 -5.76 9.59 -4.47
N GLY A 101 -4.63 8.89 -4.56
CA GLY A 101 -4.29 7.82 -3.62
C GLY A 101 -4.19 8.29 -2.17
N LEU A 102 -3.53 9.43 -1.94
CA LEU A 102 -3.34 9.99 -0.59
C LEU A 102 -4.65 10.47 0.05
N VAL A 103 -5.54 11.10 -0.73
CA VAL A 103 -6.85 11.52 -0.23
C VAL A 103 -7.72 10.32 0.13
N ILE A 104 -7.70 9.26 -0.69
CA ILE A 104 -8.41 8.01 -0.37
C ILE A 104 -7.80 7.36 0.88
N TYR A 105 -6.48 7.40 1.04
CA TYR A 105 -5.82 6.90 2.24
C TYR A 105 -6.25 7.66 3.51
N GLU A 106 -6.22 8.99 3.48
CA GLU A 106 -6.69 9.81 4.61
C GLU A 106 -8.19 9.64 4.87
N LEU A 107 -9.00 9.38 3.84
CA LEU A 107 -10.40 9.04 4.01
C LEU A 107 -10.60 7.76 4.81
N PHE A 108 -9.86 6.70 4.49
CA PHE A 108 -9.89 5.48 5.30
C PHE A 108 -9.38 5.75 6.72
N ALA A 109 -8.32 6.54 6.88
CA ALA A 109 -7.82 6.91 8.20
C ALA A 109 -8.90 7.63 9.04
N ASP A 110 -9.62 8.60 8.44
CA ASP A 110 -10.73 9.33 9.07
C ASP A 110 -11.89 8.40 9.46
N ILE A 111 -12.25 7.45 8.60
CA ILE A 111 -13.28 6.44 8.88
C ILE A 111 -12.85 5.52 10.03
N GLU A 112 -11.59 5.06 10.01
CA GLU A 112 -11.02 4.16 10.99
C GLU A 112 -10.83 4.81 12.37
N GLU A 113 -10.51 6.11 12.41
CA GLU A 113 -10.39 6.88 13.64
C GLU A 113 -11.75 7.08 14.32
N LYS A 114 -12.80 7.26 13.52
CA LYS A 114 -14.19 7.41 14.00
C LYS A 114 -14.85 6.08 14.36
N ALA A 115 -14.16 4.95 14.22
CA ALA A 115 -14.66 3.66 14.66
C ALA A 115 -14.92 3.64 16.17
N ARG A 116 -16.02 3.00 16.60
CA ARG A 116 -16.40 2.89 18.03
C ARG A 116 -15.21 2.43 18.87
N PRO A 117 -14.94 2.99 20.06
CA PRO A 117 -13.88 2.51 20.93
C PRO A 117 -14.17 1.10 21.49
N VAL A 118 -13.11 0.33 21.74
CA VAL A 118 -13.22 -1.00 22.39
C VAL A 118 -13.46 -0.80 23.88
N THR A 119 -14.50 -1.43 24.42
CA THR A 119 -14.85 -1.30 25.84
C THR A 119 -14.30 -2.47 26.64
N GLU A 120 -14.05 -2.27 27.94
CA GLU A 120 -13.61 -3.37 28.80
C GLU A 120 -14.66 -4.48 28.91
N GLN A 121 -15.95 -4.13 28.93
CA GLN A 121 -17.03 -5.11 28.92
C GLN A 121 -16.99 -6.00 27.67
N GLU A 122 -16.70 -5.42 26.51
CA GLU A 122 -16.54 -6.15 25.27
C GLU A 122 -15.31 -7.06 25.28
N LEU A 123 -14.19 -6.59 25.82
CA LEU A 123 -12.99 -7.42 25.99
C LEU A 123 -13.27 -8.63 26.87
N ARG A 124 -14.00 -8.44 27.98
CA ARG A 124 -14.40 -9.53 28.87
C ARG A 124 -15.29 -10.54 28.16
N ARG A 125 -16.31 -10.08 27.43
CA ARG A 125 -17.16 -10.97 26.63
C ARG A 125 -16.37 -11.78 25.60
N VAL A 126 -15.45 -11.15 24.87
CA VAL A 126 -14.61 -11.86 23.90
C VAL A 126 -13.69 -12.87 24.60
N TYR A 127 -13.10 -12.51 25.73
CA TYR A 127 -12.29 -13.41 26.53
C TYR A 127 -13.08 -14.63 27.02
N ASP A 128 -14.32 -14.42 27.48
CA ASP A 128 -15.20 -15.49 27.93
C ASP A 128 -15.50 -16.46 26.77
N LEU A 129 -15.77 -15.93 25.58
CA LEU A 129 -16.01 -16.74 24.36
C LEU A 129 -14.77 -17.50 23.87
N LEU A 130 -13.56 -17.07 24.24
CA LEU A 130 -12.32 -17.79 23.96
C LEU A 130 -12.05 -18.90 24.98
N SER A 131 -12.69 -18.84 26.14
CA SER A 131 -12.46 -19.75 27.26
C SER A 131 -13.26 -21.05 27.16
N TYR A 132 -14.27 -21.11 26.29
CA TYR A 132 -15.13 -22.27 26.11
C TYR A 132 -15.23 -22.71 24.64
N GLU A 133 -15.44 -24.01 24.47
CA GLU A 133 -15.80 -24.62 23.20
C GLU A 133 -17.07 -25.45 23.35
N VAL A 134 -17.83 -25.52 22.26
CA VAL A 134 -19.07 -26.30 22.19
C VAL A 134 -18.94 -27.37 21.11
N HIS A 135 -19.47 -28.55 21.41
CA HIS A 135 -19.64 -29.62 20.41
C HIS A 135 -21.03 -29.51 19.82
N CYS A 136 -21.14 -29.30 18.51
CA CYS A 136 -22.41 -29.07 17.84
C CYS A 136 -22.65 -30.00 16.65
N ARG A 137 -23.92 -30.20 16.31
CA ARG A 137 -24.35 -30.71 14.99
C ARG A 137 -25.19 -29.66 14.28
N VAL A 138 -25.14 -29.66 12.95
CA VAL A 138 -25.92 -28.73 12.13
C VAL A 138 -26.70 -29.43 11.01
N ILE A 139 -27.93 -28.98 10.80
CA ILE A 139 -28.73 -29.22 9.60
C ILE A 139 -28.92 -27.89 8.90
N ALA A 140 -28.42 -27.74 7.68
CA ALA A 140 -28.63 -26.56 6.85
C ALA A 140 -29.53 -26.90 5.66
N VAL A 141 -30.53 -26.09 5.35
CA VAL A 141 -31.41 -26.27 4.19
C VAL A 141 -31.71 -24.92 3.52
N ARG A 142 -32.06 -24.91 2.23
CA ARG A 142 -32.37 -23.66 1.50
C ARG A 142 -33.76 -23.13 1.81
N SER A 143 -34.72 -24.03 2.03
CA SER A 143 -36.14 -23.68 2.19
C SER A 143 -36.50 -23.50 3.66
N PRO A 144 -37.18 -22.40 4.04
CA PRO A 144 -37.71 -22.23 5.38
C PRO A 144 -38.72 -23.32 5.75
N ASP A 145 -39.57 -23.75 4.80
CA ASP A 145 -40.59 -24.77 5.04
C ASP A 145 -39.95 -26.13 5.36
N THR A 146 -38.87 -26.47 4.66
CA THR A 146 -38.12 -27.70 4.95
C THR A 146 -37.45 -27.62 6.31
N ALA A 147 -36.93 -26.45 6.70
CA ALA A 147 -36.32 -26.28 8.02
C ALA A 147 -37.37 -26.46 9.12
N GLU A 148 -38.56 -25.88 8.95
CA GLU A 148 -39.65 -26.03 9.90
C GLU A 148 -40.11 -27.49 10.01
N GLN A 149 -40.26 -28.20 8.88
CA GLN A 149 -40.58 -29.64 8.91
C GLN A 149 -39.56 -30.47 9.67
N ILE A 150 -38.26 -30.18 9.48
CA ILE A 150 -37.18 -30.86 10.20
C ILE A 150 -37.26 -30.54 11.70
N TYR A 151 -37.49 -29.27 12.06
CA TYR A 151 -37.64 -28.85 13.45
C TYR A 151 -38.81 -29.56 14.14
N GLN A 152 -39.96 -29.69 13.47
CA GLN A 152 -41.12 -30.43 13.99
C GLN A 152 -40.82 -31.93 14.12
N ALA A 153 -40.12 -32.53 13.16
CA ALA A 153 -39.73 -33.94 13.23
C ALA A 153 -38.76 -34.21 14.40
N LEU A 154 -37.82 -33.29 14.66
CA LEU A 154 -36.93 -33.36 15.83
C LEU A 154 -37.73 -33.30 17.14
N ASN A 155 -38.69 -32.39 17.25
CA ASN A 155 -39.57 -32.28 18.43
C ASN A 155 -40.46 -33.53 18.60
N ALA A 156 -40.75 -34.26 17.53
CA ALA A 156 -41.45 -35.53 17.56
C ALA A 156 -40.55 -36.74 17.85
N GLY A 157 -39.25 -36.55 18.10
CA GLY A 157 -38.31 -37.60 18.50
C GLY A 157 -37.51 -38.23 17.34
N ALA A 158 -37.50 -37.64 16.15
CA ALA A 158 -36.64 -38.11 15.06
C ALA A 158 -35.15 -37.88 15.39
N SER A 159 -34.28 -38.79 14.93
CA SER A 159 -32.82 -38.64 15.10
C SER A 159 -32.27 -37.46 14.29
N PHE A 160 -31.50 -36.61 14.96
CA PHE A 160 -30.83 -35.46 14.33
C PHE A 160 -29.86 -35.91 13.24
N GLU A 161 -29.05 -36.95 13.50
CA GLU A 161 -28.09 -37.46 12.52
C GLU A 161 -28.79 -37.95 11.26
N SER A 162 -29.92 -38.66 11.41
CA SER A 162 -30.69 -39.20 10.29
C SER A 162 -31.27 -38.08 9.42
N LEU A 163 -31.82 -37.03 10.04
CA LEU A 163 -32.33 -35.86 9.32
C LEU A 163 -31.19 -35.06 8.67
N ALA A 164 -30.04 -34.95 9.32
CA ALA A 164 -28.86 -34.29 8.75
C ALA A 164 -28.36 -35.02 7.50
N VAL A 165 -28.18 -36.34 7.54
CA VAL A 165 -27.77 -37.15 6.39
C VAL A 165 -28.75 -36.95 5.23
N LYS A 166 -30.06 -37.03 5.51
CA LYS A 166 -31.11 -36.97 4.51
C LYS A 166 -31.26 -35.57 3.88
N TYR A 167 -31.33 -34.51 4.68
CA TYR A 167 -31.76 -33.19 4.21
C TYR A 167 -30.65 -32.13 4.15
N SER A 168 -29.61 -32.21 4.99
CA SER A 168 -28.68 -31.10 5.19
C SER A 168 -27.77 -30.81 3.99
N ILE A 169 -27.77 -29.58 3.46
CA ILE A 169 -26.80 -29.14 2.45
C ILE A 169 -25.42 -28.76 3.03
N HIS A 170 -25.24 -28.88 4.36
CA HIS A 170 -23.97 -28.57 5.01
C HIS A 170 -22.91 -29.65 4.70
N PRO A 171 -21.62 -29.31 4.52
CA PRO A 171 -20.55 -30.29 4.26
C PRO A 171 -20.45 -31.42 5.31
N SER A 172 -20.88 -31.18 6.56
CA SER A 172 -20.90 -32.20 7.62
C SER A 172 -22.02 -33.24 7.51
N ARG A 173 -22.91 -33.16 6.50
CA ARG A 173 -24.00 -34.12 6.23
C ARG A 173 -23.58 -35.59 6.39
N GLY A 174 -22.42 -35.97 5.82
CA GLY A 174 -21.95 -37.35 5.81
C GLY A 174 -21.58 -37.90 7.19
N ARG A 175 -21.43 -37.02 8.18
CA ARG A 175 -21.15 -37.33 9.59
C ARG A 175 -22.34 -36.98 10.49
N GLY A 176 -23.57 -37.04 9.98
CA GLY A 176 -24.76 -36.71 10.76
C GLY A 176 -24.83 -35.23 11.19
N GLY A 177 -24.17 -34.34 10.45
CA GLY A 177 -24.12 -32.91 10.77
C GLY A 177 -23.02 -32.52 11.76
N ASP A 178 -22.22 -33.46 12.25
CA ASP A 178 -21.22 -33.22 13.31
C ASP A 178 -20.10 -32.25 12.90
N LEU A 179 -19.93 -31.22 13.74
CA LEU A 179 -18.93 -30.17 13.61
C LEU A 179 -17.72 -30.38 14.53
N GLY A 180 -17.77 -31.31 15.47
CA GLY A 180 -16.78 -31.43 16.54
C GLY A 180 -16.83 -30.26 17.53
N TYR A 181 -15.77 -30.11 18.32
CA TYR A 181 -15.62 -28.97 19.23
C TYR A 181 -15.16 -27.73 18.47
N ILE A 182 -15.88 -26.62 18.68
CA ILE A 182 -15.58 -25.30 18.11
C ILE A 182 -15.60 -24.29 19.26
N GLN A 183 -14.57 -23.44 19.35
CA GLN A 183 -14.57 -22.34 20.31
C GLN A 183 -15.75 -21.40 20.06
N GLU A 184 -16.43 -20.95 21.12
CA GLU A 184 -17.64 -20.12 21.01
C GLU A 184 -17.39 -18.84 20.21
N TYR A 185 -16.17 -18.30 20.31
CA TYR A 185 -15.71 -17.13 19.54
C TYR A 185 -15.83 -17.29 18.02
N PHE A 186 -15.73 -18.52 17.48
CA PHE A 186 -15.78 -18.78 16.03
C PHE A 186 -17.19 -19.06 15.50
N ILE A 187 -18.19 -19.21 16.37
CA ILE A 187 -19.58 -19.35 15.92
C ILE A 187 -20.10 -17.95 15.60
N GLU A 188 -20.56 -17.68 14.38
CA GLU A 188 -21.01 -16.34 14.02
C GLU A 188 -22.44 -16.06 14.52
N GLU A 189 -22.78 -14.79 14.71
CA GLU A 189 -24.17 -14.40 14.95
C GLU A 189 -24.98 -14.52 13.65
N PRO A 190 -26.27 -14.90 13.70
CA PRO A 190 -27.09 -15.12 14.90
C PRO A 190 -27.01 -16.53 15.53
N LEU A 191 -26.18 -17.43 14.99
CA LEU A 191 -26.09 -18.82 15.46
C LEU A 191 -25.51 -18.90 16.88
N ARG A 192 -24.50 -18.08 17.20
CA ARG A 192 -23.86 -18.07 18.52
C ARG A 192 -24.87 -17.83 19.63
N SER A 193 -25.64 -16.75 19.56
CA SER A 193 -26.64 -16.45 20.58
C SER A 193 -27.69 -17.55 20.70
N ALA A 194 -28.08 -18.18 19.58
CA ALA A 194 -29.03 -19.29 19.60
C ALA A 194 -28.45 -20.54 20.29
N VAL A 195 -27.20 -20.92 19.98
CA VAL A 195 -26.52 -22.09 20.56
C VAL A 195 -26.22 -21.90 22.05
N LEU A 196 -25.72 -20.72 22.43
CA LEU A 196 -25.37 -20.42 23.83
C LEU A 196 -26.58 -20.32 24.76
N GLY A 197 -27.79 -20.23 24.20
CA GLY A 197 -29.04 -20.30 24.95
C GLY A 197 -29.55 -21.72 25.20
N LEU A 198 -28.94 -22.75 24.61
CA LEU A 198 -29.39 -24.15 24.70
C LEU A 198 -28.80 -24.86 25.91
N LYS A 199 -29.54 -25.87 26.40
CA LYS A 199 -28.98 -26.93 27.24
C LYS A 199 -28.42 -28.04 26.37
N THR A 200 -27.50 -28.83 26.92
CA THR A 200 -26.99 -30.03 26.26
C THR A 200 -28.12 -30.96 25.84
N GLY A 201 -28.09 -31.38 24.57
CA GLY A 201 -29.09 -32.20 23.91
C GLY A 201 -30.15 -31.41 23.13
N GLU A 202 -30.35 -30.13 23.44
CA GLU A 202 -31.33 -29.27 22.77
C GLU A 202 -30.83 -28.77 21.41
N TRP A 203 -31.77 -28.30 20.58
CA TRP A 203 -31.49 -27.69 19.28
C TRP A 203 -32.20 -26.35 19.11
N THR A 204 -31.66 -25.50 18.25
CA THR A 204 -32.23 -24.20 17.92
C THR A 204 -33.52 -24.34 17.12
N ARG A 205 -34.33 -23.28 17.06
CA ARG A 205 -35.25 -23.09 15.91
C ARG A 205 -34.45 -22.90 14.61
N PRO A 206 -35.09 -22.98 13.43
CA PRO A 206 -34.44 -22.58 12.18
C PRO A 206 -33.90 -21.14 12.24
N VAL A 207 -32.59 -20.98 12.03
CA VAL A 207 -31.88 -19.69 12.03
C VAL A 207 -31.38 -19.40 10.62
N LEU A 208 -31.73 -18.25 10.05
CA LEU A 208 -31.20 -17.83 8.74
C LEU A 208 -29.73 -17.39 8.87
N PHE A 209 -28.83 -18.10 8.18
CA PHE A 209 -27.39 -17.84 8.15
C PHE A 209 -26.82 -18.19 6.77
N ASP A 210 -26.02 -17.29 6.18
CA ASP A 210 -25.38 -17.46 4.86
C ASP A 210 -26.33 -17.96 3.75
N SER A 211 -27.53 -17.35 3.65
CA SER A 211 -28.57 -17.72 2.68
C SER A 211 -29.12 -19.15 2.83
N SER A 212 -28.99 -19.75 4.02
CA SER A 212 -29.55 -21.04 4.38
C SER A 212 -30.23 -20.98 5.76
N TYR A 213 -31.20 -21.84 6.00
CA TYR A 213 -31.80 -22.03 7.32
C TYR A 213 -31.07 -23.16 8.03
N GLN A 214 -30.51 -22.87 9.19
CA GLN A 214 -29.72 -23.79 9.99
C GLN A 214 -30.42 -24.12 11.31
N ILE A 215 -30.43 -25.40 11.66
CA ILE A 215 -30.80 -25.90 12.97
C ILE A 215 -29.53 -26.47 13.59
N VAL A 216 -29.18 -26.01 14.78
CA VAL A 216 -27.95 -26.44 15.47
C VAL A 216 -28.32 -27.16 16.76
N GLN A 217 -27.78 -28.35 16.99
CA GLN A 217 -27.90 -29.09 18.25
C GLN A 217 -26.62 -28.91 19.07
N LEU A 218 -26.78 -28.60 20.37
CA LEU A 218 -25.67 -28.54 21.33
C LEU A 218 -25.49 -29.93 21.96
N LEU A 219 -24.30 -30.52 21.82
CA LEU A 219 -23.97 -31.84 22.38
C LEU A 219 -23.12 -31.76 23.65
N ASP A 220 -22.24 -30.78 23.73
CA ASP A 220 -21.43 -30.53 24.91
C ASP A 220 -20.93 -29.08 24.93
N ARG A 221 -20.56 -28.60 26.12
CA ARG A 221 -19.90 -27.32 26.33
C ARG A 221 -18.83 -27.50 27.40
N ARG A 222 -17.57 -27.22 27.06
CA ARG A 222 -16.44 -27.40 27.98
C ARG A 222 -15.44 -26.25 27.91
N PRO A 223 -14.64 -26.04 28.97
CA PRO A 223 -13.52 -25.12 28.91
C PRO A 223 -12.50 -25.55 27.85
N VAL A 224 -11.88 -24.60 27.17
CA VAL A 224 -10.77 -24.86 26.24
C VAL A 224 -9.56 -25.39 26.99
N ALA A 225 -8.89 -26.40 26.44
CA ALA A 225 -7.70 -27.02 27.02
C ALA A 225 -6.53 -27.01 25.99
N PRO A 226 -5.40 -26.34 26.27
CA PRO A 226 -5.12 -25.52 27.47
C PRO A 226 -5.95 -24.22 27.51
N PRO A 227 -6.21 -23.66 28.71
CA PRO A 227 -6.95 -22.40 28.83
C PRO A 227 -6.19 -21.22 28.20
N PRO A 228 -6.89 -20.16 27.75
CA PRO A 228 -6.24 -18.95 27.27
C PRO A 228 -5.41 -18.27 28.37
N PRO A 229 -4.37 -17.47 28.04
CA PRO A 229 -3.61 -16.70 29.01
C PRO A 229 -4.53 -15.76 29.82
N PRO A 230 -4.25 -15.49 31.10
CA PRO A 230 -5.11 -14.67 31.96
C PRO A 230 -5.58 -13.37 31.31
N PHE A 231 -6.81 -12.94 31.59
CA PHE A 231 -7.41 -11.74 30.97
C PHE A 231 -6.49 -10.51 31.01
N ASN A 232 -5.81 -10.25 32.13
CA ASN A 232 -4.92 -9.09 32.26
C ASN A 232 -3.71 -9.15 31.30
N GLU A 233 -3.20 -10.35 31.02
CA GLU A 233 -2.11 -10.57 30.05
C GLU A 233 -2.63 -10.48 28.61
N SER A 234 -3.82 -11.03 28.35
CA SER A 234 -4.47 -11.01 27.04
C SER A 234 -5.10 -9.66 26.67
N LYS A 235 -5.35 -8.77 27.65
CA LYS A 235 -6.17 -7.54 27.47
C LYS A 235 -5.68 -6.66 26.32
N GLN A 236 -4.38 -6.39 26.28
CA GLN A 236 -3.80 -5.50 25.27
C GLN A 236 -3.87 -6.12 23.86
N GLN A 237 -3.53 -7.40 23.75
CA GLN A 237 -3.60 -8.12 22.48
C GLN A 237 -5.04 -8.20 21.95
N LEU A 238 -6.01 -8.52 22.81
CA LEU A 238 -7.42 -8.56 22.45
C LEU A 238 -7.94 -7.18 22.01
N ALA A 239 -7.54 -6.12 22.72
CA ALA A 239 -7.93 -4.75 22.37
C ALA A 239 -7.44 -4.36 20.97
N GLU A 240 -6.18 -4.66 20.64
CA GLU A 240 -5.64 -4.36 19.31
C GLU A 240 -6.28 -5.23 18.22
N GLN A 241 -6.53 -6.52 18.47
CA GLN A 241 -7.22 -7.39 17.50
C GLN A 241 -8.63 -6.90 17.20
N ILE A 242 -9.43 -6.56 18.22
CA ILE A 242 -10.80 -6.05 18.04
C ILE A 242 -10.77 -4.70 17.32
N LYS A 243 -9.82 -3.82 17.67
CA LYS A 243 -9.65 -2.51 17.03
C LYS A 243 -9.31 -2.66 15.55
N ILE A 244 -8.39 -3.56 15.18
CA ILE A 244 -8.05 -3.85 13.78
C ILE A 244 -9.28 -4.39 13.04
N SER A 245 -9.98 -5.36 13.62
CA SER A 245 -11.19 -5.95 13.03
C SER A 245 -12.27 -4.89 12.79
N ARG A 246 -12.49 -4.00 13.77
CA ARG A 246 -13.49 -2.93 13.69
C ARG A 246 -13.14 -1.87 12.66
N ARG A 247 -11.87 -1.47 12.58
CA ARG A 247 -11.39 -0.55 11.54
C ARG A 247 -11.65 -1.11 10.14
N ARG A 248 -11.30 -2.39 9.94
CA ARG A 248 -11.59 -3.10 8.69
C ARG A 248 -13.09 -3.20 8.40
N GLN A 249 -13.90 -3.47 9.42
CA GLN A 249 -15.36 -3.49 9.28
C GLN A 249 -15.91 -2.12 8.87
N ALA A 250 -15.49 -1.04 9.53
CA ALA A 250 -15.92 0.32 9.21
C ALA A 250 -15.55 0.71 7.77
N ALA A 251 -14.33 0.37 7.33
CA ALA A 251 -13.88 0.57 5.95
C ALA A 251 -14.74 -0.23 4.95
N ASN A 252 -15.02 -1.50 5.24
CA ASN A 252 -15.86 -2.36 4.40
C ASN A 252 -17.30 -1.83 4.31
N GLU A 253 -17.92 -1.48 5.44
CA GLU A 253 -19.27 -0.91 5.49
C GLU A 253 -19.36 0.39 4.71
N TYR A 254 -18.35 1.24 4.82
CA TYR A 254 -18.26 2.46 4.02
C TYR A 254 -18.27 2.16 2.52
N VAL A 255 -17.40 1.25 2.06
CA VAL A 255 -17.34 0.87 0.63
C VAL A 255 -18.66 0.22 0.18
N GLN A 256 -19.30 -0.59 1.02
CA GLN A 256 -20.60 -1.21 0.69
C GLN A 256 -21.70 -0.15 0.55
N ARG A 257 -21.77 0.83 1.46
CA ARG A 257 -22.72 1.96 1.32
C ARG A 257 -22.48 2.75 0.04
N LEU A 258 -21.22 2.96 -0.32
CA LEU A 258 -20.85 3.63 -1.57
C LEU A 258 -21.29 2.82 -2.81
N ARG A 259 -21.11 1.49 -2.78
CA ARG A 259 -21.58 0.59 -3.84
C ARG A 259 -23.09 0.55 -3.99
N GLN A 260 -23.85 0.65 -2.90
CA GLN A 260 -25.31 0.68 -2.94
C GLN A 260 -25.86 1.90 -3.69
N ARG A 261 -25.07 2.97 -3.82
CA ARG A 261 -25.41 4.18 -4.60
C ARG A 261 -25.06 4.05 -6.09
N LEU A 262 -24.35 2.99 -6.47
CA LEU A 262 -23.92 2.75 -7.84
C LEU A 262 -24.83 1.74 -8.55
N ILE A 263 -25.36 2.14 -9.70
CA ILE A 263 -26.05 1.24 -10.62
C ILE A 263 -25.21 1.13 -11.89
N TYR A 264 -24.74 -0.08 -12.19
CA TYR A 264 -23.91 -0.34 -13.38
C TYR A 264 -24.76 -0.61 -14.62
N ASN A 265 -24.36 -0.05 -15.76
CA ASN A 265 -24.90 -0.38 -17.07
C ASN A 265 -24.28 -1.66 -17.62
N PRO A 266 -25.02 -2.76 -17.79
CA PRO A 266 -24.47 -3.94 -18.43
C PRO A 266 -24.02 -3.66 -19.87
N ALA A 267 -24.72 -2.79 -20.62
CA ALA A 267 -24.35 -2.44 -21.99
C ALA A 267 -23.02 -1.67 -22.04
N GLY A 268 -22.84 -0.66 -21.18
CA GLY A 268 -21.59 0.09 -21.08
C GLY A 268 -20.41 -0.78 -20.66
N LEU A 269 -20.62 -1.68 -19.69
CA LEU A 269 -19.56 -2.62 -19.26
C LEU A 269 -19.15 -3.59 -20.38
N ARG A 270 -20.10 -4.08 -21.18
CA ARG A 270 -19.80 -4.98 -22.32
C ARG A 270 -18.94 -4.34 -23.39
N VAL A 271 -18.91 -3.01 -23.52
CA VAL A 271 -18.05 -2.33 -24.50
C VAL A 271 -16.58 -2.65 -24.24
N PHE A 272 -16.18 -2.75 -22.97
CA PHE A 272 -14.78 -3.04 -22.60
C PHE A 272 -14.35 -4.48 -22.90
N HIS A 273 -15.23 -5.35 -23.37
CA HIS A 273 -14.85 -6.69 -23.84
C HIS A 273 -14.20 -6.64 -25.22
N LYS A 274 -14.39 -5.53 -25.95
CA LYS A 274 -13.74 -5.28 -27.24
C LYS A 274 -12.28 -4.87 -27.06
N PRO A 275 -11.41 -5.10 -28.06
CA PRO A 275 -10.13 -4.38 -28.16
C PRO A 275 -10.37 -2.87 -28.05
N VAL A 276 -9.56 -2.17 -27.26
CA VAL A 276 -9.83 -0.74 -26.99
C VAL A 276 -9.82 0.09 -28.27
N ASP A 277 -8.95 -0.26 -29.22
CA ASP A 277 -8.80 0.48 -30.48
C ASP A 277 -9.95 0.25 -31.47
N SER A 278 -10.86 -0.70 -31.21
CA SER A 278 -12.06 -0.91 -32.02
C SER A 278 -13.32 -0.25 -31.45
N ILE A 279 -13.22 0.45 -30.32
CA ILE A 279 -14.34 1.14 -29.68
C ILE A 279 -14.65 2.45 -30.42
N THR A 280 -15.87 2.57 -30.93
CA THR A 280 -16.34 3.72 -31.73
C THR A 280 -16.64 4.96 -30.87
N GLU A 281 -16.71 6.16 -31.48
CA GLU A 281 -17.10 7.39 -30.77
C GLU A 281 -18.50 7.29 -30.14
N ALA A 282 -19.45 6.66 -30.82
CA ALA A 282 -20.79 6.45 -30.27
C ALA A 282 -20.77 5.55 -29.03
N GLU A 283 -19.90 4.54 -29.00
CA GLU A 283 -19.76 3.64 -27.86
C GLU A 283 -19.07 4.32 -26.67
N LYS A 284 -18.16 5.26 -26.91
CA LYS A 284 -17.53 6.07 -25.86
C LYS A 284 -18.55 6.88 -25.06
N GLU A 285 -19.67 7.25 -25.69
CA GLU A 285 -20.73 8.04 -25.07
C GLU A 285 -21.69 7.22 -24.19
N ILE A 286 -21.60 5.88 -24.24
CA ILE A 286 -22.42 5.00 -23.43
C ILE A 286 -22.02 5.15 -21.95
N TRP A 287 -23.01 5.33 -21.07
CA TRP A 287 -22.79 5.41 -19.64
C TRP A 287 -22.47 4.03 -19.06
N VAL A 288 -21.58 3.98 -18.07
CA VAL A 288 -21.11 2.74 -17.41
C VAL A 288 -21.69 2.61 -16.01
N ALA A 289 -21.80 3.72 -15.28
CA ALA A 289 -22.43 3.74 -13.97
C ALA A 289 -23.27 5.01 -13.77
N VAL A 290 -24.36 4.85 -13.02
CA VAL A 290 -25.20 5.92 -12.49
C VAL A 290 -24.95 6.01 -11.00
N ARG A 291 -24.82 7.23 -10.49
CA ARG A 291 -24.76 7.56 -9.06
C ARG A 291 -25.94 8.44 -8.71
N ASP A 292 -26.71 8.07 -7.68
CA ASP A 292 -27.87 8.85 -7.19
C ASP A 292 -28.77 9.35 -8.35
N SER A 293 -29.10 8.44 -9.27
CA SER A 293 -29.93 8.70 -10.46
C SER A 293 -29.31 9.62 -11.53
N SER A 294 -28.04 10.02 -11.40
CA SER A 294 -27.29 10.79 -12.40
C SER A 294 -26.21 9.95 -13.11
N LYS A 295 -26.09 10.10 -14.43
CA LYS A 295 -25.01 9.44 -15.21
C LYS A 295 -23.65 9.91 -14.69
N TYR A 296 -22.89 9.01 -14.09
CA TYR A 296 -21.67 9.35 -13.37
C TYR A 296 -20.43 9.24 -14.27
N VAL A 297 -20.34 8.17 -15.07
CA VAL A 297 -19.17 7.91 -15.90
C VAL A 297 -19.56 7.23 -17.21
N LYS A 298 -18.89 7.62 -18.30
CA LYS A 298 -19.05 7.06 -19.65
C LYS A 298 -17.87 6.16 -20.02
N VAL A 299 -18.05 5.31 -21.01
CA VAL A 299 -17.02 4.38 -21.52
C VAL A 299 -15.73 5.11 -21.86
N GLY A 300 -15.84 6.23 -22.59
CA GLY A 300 -14.70 7.02 -23.04
C GLY A 300 -13.73 7.42 -21.92
N ARG A 301 -14.26 7.77 -20.73
CA ARG A 301 -13.45 8.20 -19.58
C ARG A 301 -12.61 7.07 -19.01
N LEU A 302 -12.99 5.81 -19.23
CA LEU A 302 -12.39 4.63 -18.61
C LEU A 302 -11.49 3.84 -19.58
N LEU A 303 -11.38 4.26 -20.84
CA LEU A 303 -10.56 3.57 -21.84
C LEU A 303 -9.08 3.48 -21.44
N HIS A 304 -8.56 4.49 -20.75
CA HIS A 304 -7.18 4.50 -20.27
C HIS A 304 -6.89 3.35 -19.29
N ILE A 305 -7.86 2.94 -18.47
CA ILE A 305 -7.76 1.78 -17.58
C ILE A 305 -7.82 0.50 -18.41
N ALA A 306 -8.75 0.41 -19.36
CA ALA A 306 -8.91 -0.78 -20.20
C ALA A 306 -7.64 -1.09 -21.03
N ARG A 307 -6.90 -0.05 -21.48
CA ARG A 307 -5.65 -0.20 -22.25
C ARG A 307 -4.50 -0.82 -21.46
N GLN A 308 -4.53 -0.78 -20.13
CA GLN A 308 -3.47 -1.35 -19.29
C GLN A 308 -3.52 -2.89 -19.28
N PHE A 309 -4.58 -3.49 -19.83
CA PHE A 309 -4.77 -4.94 -19.83
C PHE A 309 -4.46 -5.52 -21.22
N PRO A 310 -3.65 -6.61 -21.30
CA PRO A 310 -3.33 -7.27 -22.56
C PRO A 310 -4.58 -7.74 -23.32
N ALA A 311 -4.46 -7.80 -24.65
CA ALA A 311 -5.44 -8.47 -25.51
C ALA A 311 -5.42 -9.98 -25.20
N GLY A 312 -6.41 -10.47 -24.46
CA GLY A 312 -6.50 -11.86 -24.00
C GLY A 312 -6.68 -12.03 -22.49
N LEU A 313 -6.53 -10.96 -21.70
CA LEU A 313 -6.84 -11.04 -20.26
C LEU A 313 -8.34 -11.27 -20.03
N ASP A 314 -8.66 -12.06 -19.00
CA ASP A 314 -10.02 -12.36 -18.58
C ASP A 314 -10.89 -11.10 -18.44
N THR A 315 -12.10 -11.21 -18.97
CA THR A 315 -13.06 -10.12 -19.05
C THR A 315 -13.59 -9.71 -17.68
N ALA A 316 -13.66 -10.63 -16.72
CA ALA A 316 -14.07 -10.33 -15.36
C ALA A 316 -13.00 -9.52 -14.62
N VAL A 317 -11.71 -9.81 -14.83
CA VAL A 317 -10.60 -9.00 -14.25
C VAL A 317 -10.65 -7.56 -14.77
N ARG A 318 -10.83 -7.37 -16.09
CA ARG A 318 -10.97 -6.05 -16.69
C ARG A 318 -12.20 -5.31 -16.15
N THR A 319 -13.34 -5.99 -16.08
CA THR A 319 -14.58 -5.43 -15.50
C THR A 319 -14.41 -5.04 -14.04
N TYR A 320 -13.71 -5.86 -13.26
CA TYR A 320 -13.40 -5.57 -11.86
C TYR A 320 -12.54 -4.32 -11.73
N ALA A 321 -11.48 -4.18 -12.53
CA ALA A 321 -10.63 -2.98 -12.53
C ALA A 321 -11.40 -1.70 -12.87
N ILE A 322 -12.32 -1.78 -13.84
CA ILE A 322 -13.20 -0.66 -14.19
C ILE A 322 -14.10 -0.28 -13.02
N LYS A 323 -14.78 -1.26 -12.40
CA LYS A 323 -15.62 -1.01 -11.22
C LYS A 323 -14.80 -0.40 -10.08
N ARG A 324 -13.59 -0.93 -9.84
CA ARG A 324 -12.67 -0.41 -8.83
C ARG A 324 -12.28 1.04 -9.08
N ALA A 325 -11.96 1.40 -10.33
CA ALA A 325 -11.61 2.77 -10.67
C ALA A 325 -12.77 3.76 -10.44
N ILE A 326 -14.01 3.34 -10.73
CA ILE A 326 -15.23 4.12 -10.46
C ILE A 326 -15.40 4.31 -8.94
N GLU A 327 -15.20 3.24 -8.16
CA GLU A 327 -15.22 3.31 -6.69
C GLU A 327 -14.14 4.25 -6.14
N ASP A 328 -12.92 4.22 -6.69
CA ASP A 328 -11.83 5.10 -6.30
C ASP A 328 -12.11 6.57 -6.63
N ASP A 329 -12.75 6.87 -7.78
CA ASP A 329 -13.20 8.23 -8.09
C ASP A 329 -14.21 8.74 -7.04
N LEU A 330 -15.15 7.89 -6.62
CA LEU A 330 -16.14 8.27 -5.61
C LEU A 330 -15.53 8.49 -4.23
N MET A 331 -14.61 7.62 -3.82
CA MET A 331 -13.90 7.79 -2.56
C MET A 331 -13.05 9.05 -2.59
N PHE A 332 -12.38 9.33 -3.71
CA PHE A 332 -11.64 10.57 -3.88
C PHE A 332 -12.55 11.79 -3.73
N GLU A 333 -13.70 11.82 -4.41
CA GLU A 333 -14.67 12.92 -4.28
C GLU A 333 -15.19 13.08 -2.84
N ASP A 334 -15.47 11.98 -2.13
CA ASP A 334 -15.87 12.06 -0.71
C ASP A 334 -14.74 12.63 0.16
N GLY A 335 -13.49 12.22 -0.09
CA GLY A 335 -12.33 12.78 0.58
C GLY A 335 -12.14 14.28 0.31
N LEU A 336 -12.38 14.74 -0.92
CA LEU A 336 -12.38 16.16 -1.26
C LEU A 336 -13.49 16.93 -0.53
N ASN A 337 -14.70 16.38 -0.47
CA ASN A 337 -15.83 17.00 0.23
C ASN A 337 -15.58 17.13 1.75
N ARG A 338 -14.77 16.23 2.31
CA ARG A 338 -14.30 16.29 3.71
C ARG A 338 -13.07 17.19 3.91
N GLY A 339 -12.53 17.77 2.84
CA GLY A 339 -11.33 18.62 2.88
C GLY A 339 -10.02 17.88 3.17
N LEU A 340 -9.99 16.56 2.93
CA LEU A 340 -8.83 15.72 3.25
C LEU A 340 -7.64 15.96 2.30
N ASP A 341 -7.87 16.56 1.14
CA ASP A 341 -6.80 17.03 0.24
C ASP A 341 -5.93 18.13 0.85
N ARG A 342 -6.43 18.82 1.88
CA ARG A 342 -5.71 19.86 2.62
C ARG A 342 -5.08 19.33 3.91
N ALA A 343 -5.18 18.04 4.18
CA ALA A 343 -4.53 17.44 5.34
C ALA A 343 -3.01 17.67 5.25
N PRO A 344 -2.33 18.06 6.35
CA PRO A 344 -0.88 18.35 6.32
C PRO A 344 -0.06 17.21 5.73
N ARG A 345 -0.42 15.95 6.03
CA ARG A 345 0.25 14.76 5.49
C ARG A 345 0.19 14.68 3.96
N VAL A 346 -0.97 14.97 3.38
CA VAL A 346 -1.18 14.96 1.92
C VAL A 346 -0.35 16.05 1.26
N ALA A 347 -0.42 17.28 1.78
CA ALA A 347 0.36 18.41 1.27
C ALA A 347 1.87 18.12 1.32
N ASP A 348 2.36 17.59 2.44
CA ASP A 348 3.77 17.25 2.63
C ASP A 348 4.24 16.15 1.66
N GLN A 349 3.45 15.09 1.49
CA GLN A 349 3.78 14.00 0.57
C GLN A 349 3.77 14.46 -0.88
N LEU A 350 2.78 15.26 -1.30
CA LEU A 350 2.72 15.81 -2.66
C LEU A 350 3.88 16.75 -2.94
N ASN A 351 4.25 17.62 -2.01
CA ASN A 351 5.39 18.51 -2.19
C ASN A 351 6.70 17.72 -2.34
N ARG A 352 6.91 16.68 -1.52
CA ARG A 352 8.07 15.79 -1.63
C ARG A 352 8.10 15.07 -2.98
N LEU A 353 6.97 14.52 -3.42
CA LEU A 353 6.90 13.85 -4.72
C LEU A 353 7.15 14.83 -5.86
N ARG A 354 6.56 16.03 -5.84
CA ARG A 354 6.75 17.07 -6.86
C ARG A 354 8.22 17.38 -7.04
N ARG A 355 8.92 17.69 -5.94
CA ARG A 355 10.35 17.99 -5.96
C ARG A 355 11.19 16.83 -6.52
N LYS A 356 10.87 15.59 -6.13
CA LYS A 356 11.53 14.39 -6.67
C LYS A 356 11.32 14.26 -8.18
N LEU A 357 10.08 14.35 -8.65
CA LEU A 357 9.75 14.20 -10.07
C LEU A 357 10.34 15.32 -10.93
N LEU A 358 10.40 16.55 -10.41
CA LEU A 358 11.06 17.68 -11.08
C LEU A 358 12.56 17.43 -11.26
N TYR A 359 13.23 16.97 -10.21
CA TYR A 359 14.64 16.58 -10.28
C TYR A 359 14.85 15.46 -11.31
N GLU A 360 14.08 14.38 -11.25
CA GLU A 360 14.19 13.23 -12.16
C GLU A 360 13.92 13.63 -13.62
N SER A 361 12.91 14.47 -13.85
CA SER A 361 12.56 14.98 -15.18
C SER A 361 13.68 15.84 -15.76
N LEU A 362 14.24 16.75 -14.96
CA LEU A 362 15.36 17.57 -15.42
C LEU A 362 16.60 16.73 -15.66
N TYR A 363 16.97 15.87 -14.71
CA TYR A 363 18.12 14.98 -14.80
C TYR A 363 18.05 14.12 -16.07
N SER A 364 16.89 13.54 -16.35
CA SER A 364 16.65 12.79 -17.57
C SER A 364 16.87 13.65 -18.83
N ARG A 365 16.27 14.86 -18.87
CA ARG A 365 16.31 15.77 -20.02
C ARG A 365 17.69 16.35 -20.35
N VAL A 366 18.52 16.60 -19.33
CA VAL A 366 19.80 17.34 -19.52
C VAL A 366 21.04 16.49 -19.36
N ILE A 367 20.91 15.33 -18.70
CA ILE A 367 21.99 14.38 -18.47
C ILE A 367 21.79 13.14 -19.34
N THR A 368 20.83 12.26 -19.01
CA THR A 368 20.79 10.90 -19.61
C THR A 368 20.33 10.92 -21.06
N SER A 369 19.35 11.74 -21.44
CA SER A 369 18.84 11.80 -22.83
C SER A 369 19.84 12.40 -23.83
N ARG A 370 20.96 12.95 -23.37
CA ARG A 370 22.02 13.53 -24.20
C ARG A 370 23.20 12.58 -24.42
N ILE A 371 23.17 11.38 -23.84
CA ILE A 371 24.28 10.45 -23.88
C ILE A 371 23.90 9.28 -24.78
N THR A 372 24.70 9.09 -25.82
CA THR A 372 24.69 7.93 -26.68
C THR A 372 26.08 7.30 -26.64
N VAL A 373 26.17 5.98 -26.76
CA VAL A 373 27.44 5.25 -26.90
C VAL A 373 27.27 4.34 -28.11
N SER A 374 28.03 4.59 -29.18
CA SER A 374 27.93 3.81 -30.41
C SER A 374 28.70 2.48 -30.32
N ASP A 375 28.42 1.56 -31.23
CA ASP A 375 29.10 0.27 -31.28
C ASP A 375 30.58 0.44 -31.69
N GLU A 376 30.88 1.40 -32.56
CA GLU A 376 32.25 1.75 -32.91
C GLU A 376 33.04 2.26 -31.71
N GLU A 377 32.42 3.09 -30.86
CA GLU A 377 33.05 3.57 -29.63
C GLU A 377 33.33 2.43 -28.65
N VAL A 378 32.41 1.47 -28.53
CA VAL A 378 32.59 0.28 -27.71
C VAL A 378 33.75 -0.57 -28.24
N GLN A 379 33.83 -0.77 -29.56
CA GLN A 379 34.91 -1.52 -30.19
C GLN A 379 36.27 -0.84 -29.95
N GLN A 380 36.38 0.45 -30.21
CA GLN A 380 37.62 1.20 -30.01
C GLN A 380 38.07 1.16 -28.54
N PHE A 381 37.13 1.29 -27.61
CA PHE A 381 37.43 1.24 -26.19
C PHE A 381 37.87 -0.16 -25.75
N TYR A 382 37.24 -1.21 -26.28
CA TYR A 382 37.63 -2.60 -26.04
C TYR A 382 39.05 -2.90 -26.54
N GLU A 383 39.36 -2.50 -27.78
CA GLU A 383 40.69 -2.70 -28.38
C GLU A 383 41.79 -1.99 -27.56
N ALA A 384 41.51 -0.78 -27.07
CA ALA A 384 42.44 0.00 -26.27
C ALA A 384 42.61 -0.50 -24.81
N HIS A 385 41.65 -1.29 -24.28
CA HIS A 385 41.62 -1.73 -22.87
C HIS A 385 41.39 -3.23 -22.72
N ARG A 386 41.97 -4.02 -23.63
CA ARG A 386 41.75 -5.47 -23.71
C ARG A 386 42.18 -6.21 -22.42
N ASP A 387 43.12 -5.64 -21.67
CA ASP A 387 43.56 -6.11 -20.36
C ASP A 387 42.46 -6.04 -19.28
N ARG A 388 41.53 -5.09 -19.40
CA ARG A 388 40.43 -4.87 -18.43
C ARG A 388 39.17 -5.65 -18.74
N TYR A 389 39.03 -6.14 -19.96
CA TYR A 389 37.83 -6.83 -20.45
C TYR A 389 38.22 -8.18 -21.07
N PRO A 390 38.52 -9.21 -20.26
CA PRO A 390 38.87 -10.53 -20.79
C PRO A 390 37.64 -11.17 -21.45
N GLY A 391 37.80 -11.67 -22.68
CA GLY A 391 36.74 -12.37 -23.43
C GLY A 391 36.65 -11.90 -24.88
N GLU A 392 35.58 -12.28 -25.58
CA GLU A 392 35.24 -11.77 -26.90
C GLU A 392 34.42 -10.47 -26.80
N LEU A 393 34.52 -9.59 -27.80
CA LEU A 393 33.87 -8.28 -27.79
C LEU A 393 32.36 -8.39 -27.52
N ASP A 394 31.66 -9.33 -28.16
CA ASP A 394 30.21 -9.50 -28.01
C ASP A 394 29.80 -9.80 -26.56
N ALA A 395 30.63 -10.52 -25.81
CA ALA A 395 30.36 -10.86 -24.41
C ALA A 395 30.55 -9.65 -23.46
N VAL A 396 31.53 -8.79 -23.74
CA VAL A 396 31.90 -7.66 -22.86
C VAL A 396 31.33 -6.31 -23.33
N ALA A 397 30.85 -6.20 -24.56
CA ALA A 397 30.32 -4.98 -25.16
C ALA A 397 29.20 -4.32 -24.31
N PRO A 398 28.23 -5.05 -23.72
CA PRO A 398 27.22 -4.43 -22.85
C PRO A 398 27.84 -3.76 -21.60
N LEU A 399 28.86 -4.38 -21.01
CA LEU A 399 29.55 -3.85 -19.83
C LEU A 399 30.35 -2.60 -20.19
N ILE A 400 31.09 -2.64 -21.30
CA ILE A 400 31.85 -1.50 -21.81
C ILE A 400 30.93 -0.33 -22.13
N ARG A 401 29.82 -0.59 -22.84
CA ARG A 401 28.82 0.43 -23.18
C ARG A 401 28.25 1.08 -21.92
N ASN A 402 27.92 0.28 -20.90
CA ASN A 402 27.44 0.79 -19.62
C ASN A 402 28.50 1.64 -18.90
N ASN A 403 29.76 1.21 -18.86
CA ASN A 403 30.84 1.97 -18.21
C ASN A 403 31.09 3.31 -18.90
N LEU A 404 31.16 3.33 -20.24
CA LEU A 404 31.27 4.55 -21.04
C LEU A 404 30.07 5.49 -20.82
N PHE A 405 28.86 4.93 -20.76
CA PHE A 405 27.65 5.68 -20.46
C PHE A 405 27.74 6.34 -19.08
N LEU A 406 28.10 5.59 -18.03
CA LEU A 406 28.23 6.09 -16.66
C LEU A 406 29.32 7.17 -16.54
N GLU A 407 30.45 7.02 -17.23
CA GLU A 407 31.51 8.03 -17.24
C GLU A 407 31.04 9.34 -17.89
N ARG A 408 30.38 9.26 -19.05
CA ARG A 408 29.78 10.42 -19.72
C ARG A 408 28.69 11.06 -18.87
N GLN A 409 27.88 10.26 -18.20
CA GLN A 409 26.83 10.69 -17.29
C GLN A 409 27.41 11.49 -16.13
N GLU A 410 28.44 10.97 -15.45
CA GLU A 410 29.08 11.67 -14.35
C GLU A 410 29.75 12.96 -14.83
N ARG A 411 30.49 12.94 -15.94
CA ARG A 411 31.11 14.15 -16.50
C ARG A 411 30.07 15.22 -16.83
N ARG A 412 29.00 14.84 -17.53
CA ARG A 412 27.90 15.76 -17.89
C ARG A 412 27.21 16.31 -16.65
N TRP A 413 27.02 15.47 -15.63
CA TRP A 413 26.46 15.89 -14.35
C TRP A 413 27.33 16.90 -13.62
N GLN A 414 28.64 16.71 -13.60
CA GLN A 414 29.60 17.66 -13.02
C GLN A 414 29.59 19.01 -13.75
N GLU A 415 29.67 18.99 -15.08
CA GLU A 415 29.60 20.20 -15.91
C GLU A 415 28.31 20.98 -15.66
N TYR A 416 27.16 20.29 -15.68
CA TYR A 416 25.87 20.93 -15.51
C TYR A 416 25.68 21.50 -14.09
N ARG A 417 26.15 20.79 -13.06
CA ARG A 417 26.17 21.33 -11.69
C ARG A 417 26.98 22.61 -11.58
N GLN A 418 28.16 22.65 -12.18
CA GLN A 418 29.00 23.86 -12.18
C GLN A 418 28.29 25.01 -12.91
N GLU A 419 27.61 24.74 -14.03
CA GLU A 419 26.80 25.72 -14.73
C GLU A 419 25.71 26.31 -13.81
N LEU A 420 24.91 25.45 -13.16
CA LEU A 420 23.85 25.89 -12.25
C LEU A 420 24.40 26.71 -11.07
N ARG A 421 25.54 26.29 -10.50
CA ARG A 421 26.19 27.00 -9.39
C ARG A 421 26.70 28.37 -9.80
N SER A 422 27.30 28.49 -10.98
CA SER A 422 27.89 29.76 -11.46
C SER A 422 26.87 30.89 -11.65
N ARG A 423 25.60 30.54 -11.86
CA ARG A 423 24.49 31.49 -12.04
C ARG A 423 23.55 31.61 -10.85
N SER A 424 23.86 30.99 -9.72
CA SER A 424 22.98 30.94 -8.55
C SER A 424 23.58 31.60 -7.31
N ARG A 425 22.73 32.18 -6.46
CA ARG A 425 23.14 32.77 -5.18
C ARG A 425 23.10 31.70 -4.09
N ILE A 426 24.26 31.14 -3.76
CA ILE A 426 24.41 30.15 -2.70
C ILE A 426 25.04 30.82 -1.48
N LYS A 427 24.40 30.69 -0.31
CA LYS A 427 24.93 31.16 0.98
C LYS A 427 25.00 29.99 1.94
N VAL A 428 26.09 29.87 2.69
CA VAL A 428 26.31 28.79 3.66
C VAL A 428 26.63 29.39 5.03
N ASP A 429 25.98 28.88 6.08
CA ASP A 429 26.18 29.27 7.47
C ASP A 429 27.14 28.27 8.16
N GLU A 430 28.43 28.57 8.03
CA GLU A 430 29.54 27.80 8.61
C GLU A 430 29.40 27.56 10.11
N LYS A 431 28.84 28.53 10.85
CA LYS A 431 28.68 28.42 12.30
C LYS A 431 27.66 27.33 12.63
N LYS A 432 26.56 27.25 11.88
CA LYS A 432 25.55 26.21 12.08
C LYS A 432 26.01 24.84 11.60
N ILE A 433 26.77 24.76 10.51
CA ILE A 433 27.37 23.48 10.06
C ILE A 433 28.29 22.91 11.14
N LYS A 434 29.17 23.75 11.72
CA LYS A 434 30.03 23.33 12.84
C LYS A 434 29.21 22.85 14.05
N ALA A 435 28.04 23.44 14.30
CA ALA A 435 27.14 22.98 15.36
C ALA A 435 26.53 21.60 15.06
N VAL A 436 26.13 21.34 13.81
CA VAL A 436 25.64 20.03 13.35
C VAL A 436 26.72 18.95 13.50
N ILE A 437 27.96 19.24 13.08
CA ILE A 437 29.09 18.30 13.20
C ILE A 437 29.35 17.96 14.68
N ARG A 438 29.37 18.95 15.57
CA ARG A 438 29.56 18.73 17.02
C ARG A 438 28.45 17.87 17.61
N ARG A 439 27.20 18.13 17.21
CA ARG A 439 26.05 17.34 17.65
C ARG A 439 26.20 15.87 17.27
N LEU A 440 26.57 15.58 16.02
CA LEU A 440 26.76 14.20 15.55
C LEU A 440 27.86 13.45 16.30
N LYS A 441 28.98 14.12 16.60
CA LYS A 441 30.05 13.55 17.43
C LYS A 441 29.52 13.15 18.81
N SER A 442 28.80 14.05 19.46
CA SER A 442 28.23 13.80 20.80
C SER A 442 27.15 12.71 20.84
N GLU A 443 26.41 12.51 19.75
CA GLU A 443 25.37 11.48 19.67
C GLU A 443 25.94 10.06 19.48
N LYS A 444 27.15 9.94 18.90
CA LYS A 444 27.88 8.65 18.81
C LYS A 444 28.64 8.33 20.09
N GLU A 445 29.28 9.31 20.72
CA GLU A 445 29.96 9.15 22.02
C GLU A 445 29.02 8.68 23.15
N LYS A 446 27.70 8.87 23.00
CA LYS A 446 26.69 8.39 23.94
C LYS A 446 26.12 7.00 23.62
N LYS A 447 26.46 6.44 22.44
CA LYS A 447 25.99 5.13 21.95
C LYS A 447 27.08 4.06 22.04
N GLU A 448 28.34 4.47 22.06
CA GLU A 448 29.50 3.70 22.51
C GLU A 448 29.59 3.75 24.03
#